data_AF-A0AAV9FH93-F1
#
_entry.id   AF-A0AAV9FH93-F1
#
_cell.length_a   1.000
_cell.length_b   1.000
_cell.length_c   1.000
_cell.angle_alpha   90.00
_cell.angle_beta   90.00
_cell.angle_gamma   90.00
#
_symmetry.space_group_name_H-M   'P 1'
#
loop_
_entity.id
_entity.type
_entity.pdbx_description
1 polymer ?
#
loop_
_entity_poly.entity_id
_entity_poly.type
_entity_poly.pdbx_seq_one_letter_code
_entity_poly.pdbx_strand_id
1 'polypeptide(L)'
;MAGAVAAMDGHRNNSNRGPRPFPPSNRQQQLQQQQSRPGPSNPQRPPLEPVDREKTCPLLLRVFTKTGGHHSGEDFAVRGKEPRDEVQIYTWKDATLRELTDLVKEVAPEARRREAKLSFAFVFPDKYGRFVVSPVGMTHVYGNRGKLDDGNALGELDFQIGDYLDVAIL
;
A
#
# COMPACT_ATOMS: atom_id res chain seq x y z
N MET A 1 93.02 -27.48 -47.21
CA MET A 1 93.04 -28.37 -46.03
C MET A 1 91.78 -28.12 -45.22
N ALA A 2 91.29 -29.17 -44.55
CA ALA A 2 90.09 -29.28 -43.70
C ALA A 2 89.70 -28.02 -42.88
N GLY A 3 88.46 -27.78 -42.46
CA GLY A 3 87.16 -28.49 -42.48
C GLY A 3 86.14 -27.55 -41.80
N ALA A 4 84.96 -27.28 -42.35
CA ALA A 4 83.72 -28.08 -42.33
C ALA A 4 82.94 -28.06 -40.99
N VAL A 5 82.00 -27.12 -40.90
CA VAL A 5 80.57 -27.17 -40.52
C VAL A 5 80.02 -28.02 -39.34
N ALA A 6 79.02 -27.38 -38.69
CA ALA A 6 77.75 -27.90 -38.15
C ALA A 6 77.73 -28.66 -36.80
N ALA A 7 76.91 -28.18 -35.86
CA ALA A 7 75.59 -28.78 -35.58
C ALA A 7 74.88 -28.07 -34.40
N MET A 8 73.60 -27.76 -34.59
CA MET A 8 72.63 -27.39 -33.56
C MET A 8 71.90 -28.65 -33.06
N ASP A 9 71.18 -28.47 -31.94
CA ASP A 9 70.21 -29.34 -31.27
C ASP A 9 70.66 -30.26 -30.12
N GLY A 10 69.95 -30.13 -28.99
CA GLY A 10 69.87 -31.19 -27.98
C GLY A 10 69.71 -30.79 -26.51
N HIS A 11 68.52 -30.30 -26.14
CA HIS A 11 67.68 -30.78 -25.02
C HIS A 11 68.19 -30.87 -23.55
N ARG A 12 67.21 -30.62 -22.64
CA ARG A 12 67.10 -30.95 -21.20
C ARG A 12 67.75 -29.98 -20.21
N ASN A 13 67.21 -29.71 -19.02
CA ASN A 13 65.95 -30.00 -18.33
C ASN A 13 66.08 -29.22 -17.00
N ASN A 14 65.22 -28.23 -16.70
CA ASN A 14 65.18 -27.64 -15.37
C ASN A 14 63.83 -27.92 -14.71
N SER A 15 63.90 -28.89 -13.81
CA SER A 15 62.92 -29.34 -12.84
C SER A 15 62.59 -28.26 -11.81
N ASN A 16 61.37 -27.72 -11.85
CA ASN A 16 60.66 -27.32 -10.64
C ASN A 16 59.16 -27.08 -10.93
N ARG A 17 58.32 -28.11 -10.83
CA ARG A 17 56.87 -27.96 -10.77
C ARG A 17 56.38 -28.48 -9.42
N GLY A 18 56.36 -27.60 -8.42
CA GLY A 18 55.62 -27.83 -7.20
C GLY A 18 54.11 -27.91 -7.47
N PRO A 19 53.33 -28.61 -6.61
CA PRO A 19 51.90 -28.78 -6.81
C PRO A 19 51.17 -27.43 -6.71
N ARG A 20 50.27 -27.17 -7.66
CA ARG A 20 49.42 -25.97 -7.71
C ARG A 20 48.47 -25.98 -6.51
N PRO A 21 48.22 -24.84 -5.85
CA PRO A 21 47.23 -24.77 -4.78
C PRO A 21 45.81 -24.92 -5.35
N PHE A 22 44.96 -25.64 -4.60
CA PHE A 22 43.55 -25.83 -4.90
C PHE A 22 42.78 -24.50 -4.78
N PRO A 23 41.79 -24.24 -5.65
CA PRO A 23 40.92 -23.06 -5.50
C PRO A 23 40.03 -23.20 -4.25
N PRO A 24 39.73 -22.10 -3.53
CA PRO A 24 38.80 -22.15 -2.41
C PRO A 24 37.40 -22.56 -2.86
N SER A 25 36.76 -23.41 -2.07
CA SER A 25 35.39 -23.88 -2.28
C SER A 25 34.39 -22.73 -2.20
N ASN A 26 33.76 -22.39 -3.33
CA ASN A 26 32.81 -21.28 -3.44
C ASN A 26 31.42 -21.58 -2.85
N ARG A 27 31.33 -22.48 -1.87
CA ARG A 27 30.06 -23.01 -1.33
C ARG A 27 29.32 -21.98 -0.47
N GLN A 28 30.03 -21.01 0.12
CA GLN A 28 29.42 -19.93 0.91
C GLN A 28 28.88 -18.79 0.04
N GLN A 29 29.40 -18.55 -1.16
CA GLN A 29 28.85 -17.51 -2.06
C GLN A 29 27.53 -17.92 -2.72
N GLN A 30 27.23 -19.22 -2.81
CA GLN A 30 26.01 -19.68 -3.47
C GLN A 30 24.75 -19.56 -2.61
N LEU A 31 24.89 -19.44 -1.28
CA LEU A 31 23.76 -19.22 -0.36
C LEU A 31 23.32 -17.76 -0.25
N GLN A 32 24.14 -16.80 -0.71
CA GLN A 32 23.80 -15.38 -0.63
C GLN A 32 23.06 -14.86 -1.87
N GLN A 33 23.03 -15.61 -2.98
CA GLN A 33 22.35 -15.19 -4.22
C GLN A 33 20.87 -15.62 -4.33
N GLN A 34 20.30 -16.29 -3.33
CA GLN A 34 18.89 -16.73 -3.37
C GLN A 34 17.87 -15.71 -2.82
N GLN A 35 18.28 -14.54 -2.33
CA GLN A 35 17.36 -13.58 -1.70
C GLN A 35 16.77 -12.50 -2.63
N SER A 36 17.04 -12.54 -3.93
CA SER A 36 16.50 -11.55 -4.88
C SER A 36 15.45 -12.14 -5.82
N ARG A 37 14.53 -12.97 -5.31
CA ARG A 37 13.29 -13.27 -6.03
C ARG A 37 12.23 -12.27 -5.56
N PRO A 38 11.74 -11.37 -6.43
CA PRO A 38 10.47 -10.70 -6.16
C PRO A 38 9.45 -11.81 -5.89
N GLY A 39 8.76 -11.75 -4.75
CA GLY A 39 7.58 -12.59 -4.53
C GLY A 39 6.58 -12.38 -5.68
N PRO A 40 5.67 -13.33 -5.94
CA PRO A 40 4.61 -13.10 -6.90
C PRO A 40 3.88 -11.83 -6.48
N SER A 41 4.04 -10.78 -7.30
CA SER A 41 3.27 -9.55 -7.20
C SER A 41 1.80 -9.97 -7.17
N ASN A 42 1.14 -9.65 -6.06
CA ASN A 42 -0.30 -9.71 -5.92
C ASN A 42 -0.90 -9.23 -7.24
N PRO A 43 -1.77 -10.00 -7.95
CA PRO A 43 -2.27 -9.61 -9.27
C PRO A 43 -2.74 -8.17 -9.17
N GLN A 44 -1.98 -7.29 -9.82
CA GLN A 44 -2.20 -5.85 -9.74
C GLN A 44 -3.64 -5.65 -10.17
N ARG A 45 -4.50 -5.35 -9.19
CA ARG A 45 -5.82 -4.82 -9.46
C ARG A 45 -5.58 -3.72 -10.49
N PRO A 46 -6.22 -3.78 -11.67
CA PRO A 46 -5.97 -2.78 -12.70
C PRO A 46 -6.12 -1.40 -12.05
N PRO A 47 -5.15 -0.48 -12.24
CA PRO A 47 -5.25 0.86 -11.72
C PRO A 47 -6.63 1.39 -12.09
N LEU A 48 -7.39 1.82 -11.09
CA LEU A 48 -8.70 2.38 -11.35
C LEU A 48 -8.47 3.62 -12.22
N GLU A 49 -9.06 3.62 -13.41
CA GLU A 49 -8.93 4.76 -14.31
C GLU A 49 -9.47 6.01 -13.60
N PRO A 50 -8.76 7.15 -13.68
CA PRO A 50 -9.26 8.40 -13.11
C PRO A 50 -10.67 8.69 -13.62
N VAL A 51 -11.59 8.95 -12.69
CA VAL A 51 -12.98 9.23 -13.04
C VAL A 51 -13.06 10.61 -13.68
N ASP A 52 -13.65 10.70 -14.87
CA ASP A 52 -13.99 11.99 -15.48
C ASP A 52 -15.18 12.60 -14.71
N ARG A 53 -14.87 13.47 -13.74
CA ARG A 53 -15.86 14.12 -12.85
C ARG A 53 -16.82 15.07 -13.60
N GLU A 54 -16.51 15.50 -14.82
CA GLU A 54 -17.40 16.35 -15.63
C GLU A 54 -18.50 15.53 -16.33
N LYS A 55 -18.18 14.29 -16.70
CA LYS A 55 -19.10 13.39 -17.41
C LYS A 55 -19.76 12.34 -16.51
N THR A 56 -19.19 12.10 -15.34
CA THR A 56 -19.66 11.07 -14.41
C THR A 56 -20.53 11.70 -13.33
N CYS A 57 -21.75 11.21 -13.16
CA CYS A 57 -22.62 11.65 -12.08
C CYS A 57 -21.99 11.29 -10.71
N PRO A 58 -21.91 12.23 -9.75
CA PRO A 58 -21.39 11.96 -8.43
C PRO A 58 -22.30 10.96 -7.70
N LEU A 59 -21.69 10.15 -6.84
CA LEU A 59 -22.38 9.29 -5.88
C LEU A 59 -22.66 10.06 -4.59
N LEU A 60 -23.76 9.68 -3.92
CA LEU A 60 -24.07 10.16 -2.58
C LEU A 60 -23.35 9.27 -1.56
N LEU A 61 -22.39 9.83 -0.85
CA LEU A 61 -21.69 9.18 0.26
C LEU A 61 -22.28 9.67 1.58
N ARG A 62 -22.76 8.75 2.41
CA ARG A 62 -23.23 9.05 3.76
C ARG A 62 -22.09 8.85 4.73
N VAL A 63 -21.66 9.92 5.38
CA VAL A 63 -20.52 9.95 6.30
C VAL A 63 -21.03 10.19 7.71
N PHE A 64 -20.62 9.36 8.65
CA PHE A 64 -20.97 9.49 10.07
C PHE A 64 -19.70 9.81 10.84
N THR A 65 -19.72 10.88 11.63
CA THR A 65 -18.55 11.28 12.43
C THR A 65 -18.75 10.99 13.91
N LYS A 66 -17.71 10.51 14.59
CA LYS A 66 -17.73 10.29 16.05
C LYS A 66 -16.40 10.64 16.69
N THR A 67 -16.45 11.31 17.84
CA THR A 67 -15.25 11.62 18.62
C THR A 67 -14.88 10.44 19.53
N GLY A 68 -13.60 10.07 19.55
CA GLY A 68 -13.05 9.06 20.47
C GLY A 68 -13.17 7.60 20.02
N GLY A 69 -13.71 7.33 18.83
CA GLY A 69 -13.78 5.97 18.28
C GLY A 69 -14.84 5.81 17.19
N HIS A 70 -14.87 4.63 16.57
CA HIS A 70 -15.86 4.27 15.56
C HIS A 70 -17.24 4.00 16.18
N HIS A 71 -18.29 4.14 15.37
CA HIS A 71 -19.61 3.63 15.72
C HIS A 71 -19.60 2.10 15.76
N SER A 72 -20.53 1.49 16.50
CA SER A 72 -20.72 0.05 16.48
C SER A 72 -21.66 -0.33 15.32
N GLY A 73 -21.56 -1.55 14.81
CA GLY A 73 -22.50 -2.03 13.79
C GLY A 73 -23.97 -1.99 14.25
N GLU A 74 -24.21 -2.07 15.56
CA GLU A 74 -25.56 -1.98 16.15
C GLU A 74 -26.17 -0.59 16.00
N ASP A 75 -25.35 0.48 16.00
CA ASP A 75 -25.80 1.86 15.80
C ASP A 75 -26.42 2.05 14.40
N PHE A 76 -26.02 1.23 13.42
CA PHE A 76 -26.53 1.27 12.04
C PHE A 76 -27.64 0.25 11.76
N ALA A 77 -27.92 -0.65 12.71
CA ALA A 77 -28.87 -1.75 12.50
C ALA A 77 -30.33 -1.27 12.35
N VAL A 78 -30.68 -0.13 12.95
CA VAL A 78 -32.05 0.41 12.92
C VAL A 78 -32.13 1.59 11.95
N ARG A 79 -32.72 1.35 10.77
CA ARG A 79 -33.00 2.41 9.79
C ARG A 79 -33.80 3.54 10.46
N GLY A 80 -33.29 4.78 10.35
CA GLY A 80 -33.90 5.97 10.96
C GLY A 80 -33.47 6.25 12.40
N LYS A 81 -32.64 5.40 13.01
CA LYS A 81 -31.91 5.70 14.26
C LYS A 81 -30.39 5.80 14.05
N GLU A 82 -29.98 5.96 12.79
CA GLU A 82 -28.58 6.22 12.47
C GLU A 82 -28.09 7.47 13.22
N PRO A 83 -26.79 7.55 13.57
CA PRO A 83 -26.23 8.68 14.30
C PRO A 83 -26.61 10.01 13.65
N ARG A 84 -26.97 11.01 14.46
CA ARG A 84 -27.45 12.32 13.97
C ARG A 84 -26.36 13.13 13.28
N ASP A 85 -25.11 12.84 13.57
CA ASP A 85 -23.92 13.45 12.97
C ASP A 85 -23.63 12.88 11.58
N GLU A 86 -24.70 12.70 10.78
CA GLU A 86 -24.63 12.31 9.37
C GLU A 86 -24.31 13.53 8.51
N VAL A 87 -23.33 13.37 7.65
CA VAL A 87 -22.93 14.33 6.62
C VAL A 87 -23.05 13.64 5.27
N GLN A 88 -23.80 14.27 4.37
CA GLN A 88 -23.97 13.79 3.01
C GLN A 88 -22.98 14.49 2.09
N ILE A 89 -22.15 13.71 1.40
CA ILE A 89 -21.11 14.21 0.51
C ILE A 89 -21.39 13.69 -0.90
N TYR A 90 -21.48 14.60 -1.87
CA TYR A 90 -21.49 14.24 -3.28
C TYR A 90 -20.05 14.11 -3.77
N THR A 91 -19.66 12.90 -4.14
CA THR A 91 -18.27 12.60 -4.52
C THR A 91 -18.20 11.52 -5.60
N TRP A 92 -17.00 11.04 -5.91
CA TRP A 92 -16.74 9.98 -6.88
C TRP A 92 -15.88 8.88 -6.26
N LYS A 93 -15.75 7.74 -6.96
CA LYS A 93 -14.95 6.61 -6.45
C LYS A 93 -13.44 6.88 -6.40
N ASP A 94 -12.96 7.87 -7.14
CA ASP A 94 -11.56 8.32 -7.09
C ASP A 94 -11.27 9.28 -5.92
N ALA A 95 -12.28 9.64 -5.11
CA ALA A 95 -12.08 10.53 -3.99
C ALA A 95 -11.16 9.89 -2.94
N THR A 96 -10.16 10.65 -2.52
CA THR A 96 -9.14 10.18 -1.58
C THR A 96 -9.56 10.39 -0.14
N LEU A 97 -8.96 9.61 0.78
CA LEU A 97 -9.13 9.85 2.22
C LEU A 97 -8.72 11.28 2.61
N ARG A 98 -7.77 11.88 1.87
CA ARG A 98 -7.41 13.28 2.07
C ARG A 98 -8.53 14.26 1.69
N GLU A 99 -9.17 14.08 0.53
CA GLU A 99 -10.31 14.91 0.14
C GLU A 99 -11.44 14.80 1.18
N LEU A 100 -11.72 13.58 1.64
CA LEU A 100 -12.72 13.34 2.68
C LEU A 100 -12.34 13.98 4.02
N THR A 101 -11.05 13.96 4.38
CA THR A 101 -10.54 14.63 5.59
C THR A 101 -10.79 16.13 5.55
N ASP A 102 -10.50 16.78 4.42
CA ASP A 102 -10.68 18.22 4.28
C ASP A 102 -12.17 18.60 4.33
N LEU A 103 -13.07 17.79 3.75
CA LEU A 103 -14.52 17.97 3.88
C LEU A 103 -15.02 17.76 5.32
N VAL A 104 -14.55 16.71 6.01
CA VAL A 104 -14.93 16.43 7.40
C VAL A 104 -14.53 17.59 8.33
N LYS A 105 -13.40 18.26 8.08
CA LYS A 105 -12.98 19.44 8.85
C LYS A 105 -13.93 20.63 8.69
N GLU A 106 -14.60 20.77 7.56
CA GLU A 106 -15.56 21.86 7.35
C GLU A 106 -16.81 21.67 8.21
N VAL A 107 -17.27 20.42 8.33
CA VAL A 107 -18.52 20.04 9.01
C VAL A 107 -18.34 19.73 10.50
N ALA A 108 -17.21 19.17 10.91
CA ALA A 108 -16.92 18.77 12.29
C ALA A 108 -15.73 19.60 12.86
N PRO A 109 -15.97 20.62 13.69
CA PRO A 109 -14.91 21.46 14.24
C PRO A 109 -13.92 20.69 15.13
N GLU A 110 -14.34 19.58 15.74
CA GLU A 110 -13.50 18.69 16.55
C GLU A 110 -12.37 18.07 15.73
N ALA A 111 -12.61 17.82 14.44
CA ALA A 111 -11.62 17.34 13.50
C ALA A 111 -10.58 18.40 13.14
N ARG A 112 -10.70 19.67 13.55
CA ARG A 112 -9.70 20.73 13.26
C ARG A 112 -8.55 20.78 14.27
N ARG A 113 -8.50 19.87 15.25
CA ARG A 113 -7.39 19.87 16.20
C ARG A 113 -6.09 19.55 15.49
N ARG A 114 -5.00 20.20 15.90
CA ARG A 114 -3.70 20.11 15.24
C ARG A 114 -3.15 18.68 15.20
N GLU A 115 -3.45 17.90 16.23
CA GLU A 115 -3.01 16.52 16.41
C GLU A 115 -4.12 15.49 16.17
N ALA A 116 -5.31 15.94 15.72
CA ALA A 116 -6.40 15.02 15.45
C ALA A 116 -6.06 14.10 14.28
N LYS A 117 -6.49 12.85 14.44
CA LYS A 117 -6.39 11.81 13.43
C LYS A 117 -7.77 11.34 13.06
N LEU A 118 -8.00 11.11 11.78
CA LEU A 118 -9.26 10.63 11.27
C LEU A 118 -9.07 9.19 10.84
N SER A 119 -9.71 8.26 11.55
CA SER A 119 -9.77 6.86 11.15
C SER A 119 -11.04 6.65 10.34
N PHE A 120 -10.91 6.05 9.16
CA PHE A 120 -11.99 5.80 8.21
C PHE A 120 -12.34 4.32 8.24
N ALA A 121 -13.63 4.02 8.25
CA ALA A 121 -14.15 2.66 8.17
C ALA A 121 -15.38 2.61 7.26
N PHE A 122 -15.49 1.56 6.44
CA PHE A 122 -16.73 1.29 5.72
C PHE A 122 -17.69 0.52 6.60
N VAL A 123 -18.97 0.86 6.52
CA VAL A 123 -20.04 0.18 7.22
C VAL A 123 -21.04 -0.36 6.21
N PHE A 124 -21.20 -1.68 6.21
CA PHE A 124 -22.05 -2.38 5.26
C PHE A 124 -22.70 -3.60 5.92
N PRO A 125 -23.87 -4.04 5.44
CA PRO A 125 -24.50 -5.25 5.94
C PRO A 125 -23.73 -6.49 5.46
N ASP A 126 -23.39 -7.38 6.39
CA ASP A 126 -22.92 -8.73 6.08
C ASP A 126 -24.08 -9.57 5.52
N LYS A 127 -23.77 -10.75 4.98
CA LYS A 127 -24.72 -11.73 4.43
C LYS A 127 -25.86 -12.13 5.38
N TYR A 128 -25.66 -11.94 6.69
CA TYR A 128 -26.67 -12.19 7.72
C TYR A 128 -27.50 -10.95 8.12
N GLY A 129 -27.35 -9.83 7.40
CA GLY A 129 -28.05 -8.58 7.66
C GLY A 129 -27.53 -7.78 8.86
N ARG A 130 -26.36 -8.15 9.41
CA ARG A 130 -25.70 -7.41 10.49
C ARG A 130 -24.73 -6.40 9.89
N PHE A 131 -24.76 -5.16 10.33
CA PHE A 131 -23.78 -4.18 9.89
C PHE A 131 -22.40 -4.49 10.48
N VAL A 132 -21.39 -4.46 9.62
CA VAL A 132 -19.99 -4.64 9.97
C VAL A 132 -19.27 -3.33 9.71
N VAL A 133 -18.43 -2.93 10.65
CA VAL A 133 -17.55 -1.76 10.55
C VAL A 133 -16.16 -2.27 10.19
N SER A 134 -15.68 -1.91 9.01
CA SER A 134 -14.40 -2.35 8.46
C SER A 134 -13.46 -1.15 8.30
N PRO A 135 -12.46 -0.97 9.19
CA PRO A 135 -11.46 0.08 9.06
C PRO A 135 -10.68 -0.04 7.75
N VAL A 136 -10.50 1.08 7.04
CA VAL A 136 -9.88 1.12 5.71
C VAL A 136 -8.64 2.00 5.63
N GLY A 137 -8.46 2.93 6.56
CA GLY A 137 -7.28 3.78 6.58
C GLY A 137 -7.38 4.89 7.61
N MET A 138 -6.28 5.60 7.80
CA MET A 138 -6.20 6.69 8.74
C MET A 138 -5.45 7.87 8.14
N THR A 139 -5.93 9.08 8.39
CA THR A 139 -5.27 10.33 7.97
C THR A 139 -4.99 11.22 9.16
N HIS A 140 -4.05 12.15 8.97
CA HIS A 140 -3.84 13.24 9.90
C HIS A 140 -4.44 14.52 9.33
N VAL A 141 -5.15 15.26 10.18
CA VAL A 141 -5.84 16.52 9.83
C VAL A 141 -4.87 17.56 9.30
N TYR A 142 -3.68 17.63 9.91
CA TYR A 142 -2.56 18.45 9.48
C TYR A 142 -1.42 17.52 9.10
N GLY A 143 -1.41 17.10 7.83
CA GLY A 143 -0.47 16.10 7.34
C GLY A 143 1.00 16.52 7.46
N ASN A 144 1.84 15.55 7.81
CA ASN A 144 3.23 15.53 7.36
C ASN A 144 3.26 14.59 6.15
N ARG A 145 3.49 15.13 4.94
CA ARG A 145 3.47 14.35 3.69
C ARG A 145 4.45 13.17 3.82
N GLY A 146 3.95 11.94 3.83
CA GLY A 146 4.80 10.76 3.60
C GLY A 146 4.63 9.54 4.50
N LYS A 147 3.55 9.39 5.30
CA LYS A 147 3.41 8.18 6.13
C LYS A 147 2.02 7.57 6.29
N LEU A 148 0.96 8.15 5.73
CA LEU A 148 -0.42 7.73 5.98
C LEU A 148 -1.18 7.52 4.68
N ASP A 149 -2.30 6.80 4.80
CA ASP A 149 -3.22 6.37 3.73
C ASP A 149 -3.95 7.52 3.00
N ASP A 150 -3.46 8.76 3.13
CA ASP A 150 -4.04 9.98 2.55
C ASP A 150 -4.33 9.86 1.05
N GLY A 151 -3.48 9.13 0.32
CA GLY A 151 -3.59 8.93 -1.13
C GLY A 151 -4.58 7.85 -1.56
N ASN A 152 -5.06 7.01 -0.63
CA ASN A 152 -5.94 5.90 -0.99
C ASN A 152 -7.31 6.44 -1.40
N ALA A 153 -7.77 6.04 -2.59
CA ALA A 153 -9.10 6.39 -3.07
C ALA A 153 -10.16 5.40 -2.60
N LEU A 154 -11.42 5.84 -2.49
CA LEU A 154 -12.55 4.98 -2.11
C LEU A 154 -12.62 3.70 -2.95
N GLY A 155 -12.46 3.83 -4.28
CA GLY A 155 -12.49 2.70 -5.19
C GLY A 155 -11.34 1.71 -4.96
N GLU A 156 -10.16 2.18 -4.55
CA GLU A 156 -9.00 1.33 -4.26
C GLU A 156 -9.21 0.52 -2.99
N LEU A 157 -10.03 1.03 -2.07
CA LEU A 157 -10.38 0.43 -0.78
C LEU A 157 -11.59 -0.52 -0.86
N ASP A 158 -12.04 -0.90 -2.06
CA ASP A 158 -13.23 -1.76 -2.28
C ASP A 158 -14.57 -1.12 -1.90
N PHE A 159 -14.68 0.22 -1.92
CA PHE A 159 -15.94 0.91 -1.66
C PHE A 159 -17.06 0.51 -2.65
N GLN A 160 -18.21 0.12 -2.11
CA GLN A 160 -19.42 -0.14 -2.88
C GLN A 160 -20.45 0.97 -2.68
N ILE A 161 -21.18 1.29 -3.76
CA ILE A 161 -22.23 2.31 -3.70
C ILE A 161 -23.36 1.76 -2.81
N GLY A 162 -23.64 2.48 -1.73
CA GLY A 162 -24.59 2.06 -0.70
C GLY A 162 -23.93 1.76 0.64
N ASP A 163 -22.60 1.56 0.66
CA ASP A 163 -21.84 1.49 1.91
C ASP A 163 -21.84 2.85 2.60
N TYR A 164 -21.82 2.83 3.93
CA TYR A 164 -21.64 4.03 4.72
C TYR A 164 -20.17 4.22 5.05
N LEU A 165 -19.78 5.47 5.29
CA LEU A 165 -18.46 5.82 5.78
C LEU A 165 -18.56 6.26 7.23
N ASP A 166 -17.87 5.56 8.12
CA ASP A 166 -17.72 5.97 9.51
C ASP A 166 -16.33 6.58 9.73
N VAL A 167 -16.30 7.76 10.35
CA VAL A 167 -15.11 8.56 10.57
C VAL A 167 -14.93 8.82 12.06
N ALA A 168 -13.94 8.17 12.65
CA ALA A 168 -13.57 8.38 14.03
C ALA A 168 -12.54 9.52 14.15
N ILE A 169 -12.87 10.55 14.91
CA ILE A 169 -11.98 11.67 15.27
C ILE A 169 -11.25 11.27 16.55
N LEU A 170 -9.95 11.01 16.43
CA LEU A 170 -9.06 10.56 17.52
C LEU A 170 -8.12 11.68 17.95
#